data_AF-A0A257RS92-F1
#
_entry.id   AF-A0A257RS92-F1
#
_cell.length_a   1.000
_cell.length_b   1.000
_cell.length_c   1.000
_cell.angle_alpha   90.00
_cell.angle_beta   90.00
_cell.angle_gamma   90.00
#
_symmetry.space_group_name_H-M   'P 1'
#
loop_
_entity.id
_entity.type
_entity.pdbx_description
1 polymer ?
#
loop_
_entity_poly.entity_id
_entity_poly.type
_entity_poly.pdbx_seq_one_letter_code
_entity_poly.pdbx_strand_id
1 'polypeptide(L)'
;MKRGFTLIELLVVIAIIGVLSSVVLASLNAARGKADDAARLSDMHAIQVALELYYTKHNTYPSSNGSGCGGWESTGSDAARGINFVAALVNDGDLSSGMKDPTPGLESTCGNYAYYFYPPNYTGCTGSFYVFGIRSTDGYGTGKYPTSPGWSCPSRNWQSEFSWVQGQYTN
;
A
#
# COMPACT_ATOMS: atom_id res chain seq x y z
N MET A 1 -25.26 -52.27 25.27
CA MET A 1 -25.10 -52.38 23.79
C MET A 1 -24.50 -51.09 23.27
N LYS A 2 -23.31 -51.12 22.65
CA LYS A 2 -22.71 -49.94 22.02
C LYS A 2 -23.31 -49.79 20.62
N ARG A 3 -24.02 -48.70 20.36
CA ARG A 3 -24.50 -48.36 19.00
C ARG A 3 -23.28 -47.91 18.19
N GLY A 4 -22.96 -48.65 17.13
CA GLY A 4 -21.92 -48.27 16.16
C GLY A 4 -22.50 -47.29 15.14
N PHE A 5 -21.69 -46.31 14.72
CA PHE A 5 -22.01 -45.41 13.62
C PHE A 5 -22.13 -46.19 12.31
N THR A 6 -23.10 -45.83 11.47
CA THR A 6 -23.23 -46.41 10.13
C THR A 6 -22.28 -45.71 9.15
N LEU A 7 -21.82 -46.44 8.12
CA LEU A 7 -20.97 -45.87 7.06
C LEU A 7 -21.66 -44.72 6.32
N ILE A 8 -22.99 -44.78 6.17
CA ILE A 8 -23.76 -43.73 5.50
C ILE A 8 -23.84 -42.45 6.34
N GLU A 9 -23.95 -42.57 7.68
CA GLU A 9 -23.90 -41.40 8.57
C GLU A 9 -22.55 -40.69 8.49
N LEU A 10 -21.44 -41.44 8.45
CA LEU A 10 -20.12 -40.84 8.30
C LEU A 10 -19.96 -40.16 6.92
N LEU A 11 -20.48 -40.76 5.86
CA LEU A 11 -20.39 -40.24 4.50
C LEU A 11 -21.15 -38.92 4.33
N VAL A 12 -22.35 -38.82 4.90
CA VAL A 12 -23.14 -37.57 4.86
C VAL A 12 -22.44 -36.46 5.63
N VAL A 13 -21.80 -36.77 6.76
CA VAL A 13 -21.09 -35.76 7.57
C VAL A 13 -19.91 -35.16 6.80
N ILE A 14 -19.06 -35.98 6.17
CA ILE A 14 -17.93 -35.46 5.40
C ILE A 14 -18.39 -34.66 4.17
N ALA A 15 -19.51 -35.05 3.56
CA ALA A 15 -20.10 -34.30 2.45
C ALA A 15 -20.55 -32.90 2.90
N ILE A 16 -21.22 -32.79 4.05
CA ILE A 16 -21.66 -31.51 4.62
C ILE A 16 -20.45 -30.65 5.02
N ILE A 17 -19.43 -31.22 5.68
CA ILE A 17 -18.20 -30.51 6.04
C ILE A 17 -17.48 -29.99 4.79
N GLY A 18 -17.43 -30.78 3.71
CA GLY A 18 -16.84 -30.38 2.44
C GLY A 18 -17.53 -29.15 1.83
N VAL A 19 -18.87 -29.14 1.80
CA VAL A 19 -19.64 -27.99 1.30
C VAL A 19 -19.42 -26.75 2.19
N LEU A 20 -19.55 -26.89 3.50
CA LEU A 20 -19.40 -25.76 4.43
C LEU A 20 -17.98 -25.18 4.40
N SER A 21 -16.95 -26.03 4.37
CA SER A 21 -15.55 -25.58 4.33
C SER A 21 -15.21 -24.78 3.07
N SER A 22 -15.77 -25.15 1.91
CA SER A 22 -15.55 -24.40 0.66
C SER A 22 -16.05 -22.95 0.72
N VAL A 23 -17.22 -22.73 1.33
CA VAL A 23 -17.80 -21.38 1.50
C VAL A 23 -16.99 -20.54 2.48
N VAL A 24 -16.54 -21.16 3.58
CA VAL A 24 -15.71 -20.50 4.59
C VAL A 24 -14.39 -20.03 3.99
N LEU A 25 -13.70 -20.87 3.21
CA LEU A 25 -12.44 -20.50 2.57
C LEU A 25 -12.59 -19.32 1.61
N ALA A 26 -13.65 -19.30 0.78
CA ALA A 26 -13.92 -18.19 -0.12
C ALA A 26 -14.15 -16.86 0.66
N SER A 27 -14.90 -16.93 1.77
CA SER A 27 -15.15 -15.75 2.61
C SER A 27 -13.88 -15.22 3.30
N LEU A 28 -12.98 -16.12 3.72
CA LEU A 28 -11.73 -15.76 4.39
C LEU A 28 -10.77 -15.00 3.46
N ASN A 29 -10.65 -15.43 2.21
CA ASN A 29 -9.79 -14.77 1.23
C ASN A 29 -10.22 -13.32 0.97
N ALA A 30 -11.54 -13.07 0.86
CA ALA A 30 -12.07 -11.72 0.70
C ALA A 30 -11.87 -10.86 1.96
N ALA A 31 -12.00 -11.45 3.16
CA ALA A 31 -11.75 -10.75 4.42
C ALA A 31 -10.27 -10.36 4.58
N ARG A 32 -9.35 -11.25 4.16
CA ARG A 32 -7.91 -10.98 4.20
C ARG A 32 -7.51 -9.80 3.33
N GLY A 33 -7.97 -9.75 2.07
CA GLY A 33 -7.68 -8.60 1.19
C GLY A 33 -8.15 -7.26 1.75
N LYS A 34 -9.31 -7.24 2.44
CA LYS A 34 -9.79 -6.03 3.13
C LYS A 34 -8.93 -5.64 4.34
N ALA A 35 -8.44 -6.62 5.09
CA ALA A 35 -7.54 -6.38 6.22
C ALA A 35 -6.18 -5.84 5.74
N ASP A 36 -5.66 -6.39 4.65
CA ASP A 36 -4.42 -5.94 4.02
C ASP A 36 -4.56 -4.49 3.51
N ASP A 37 -5.70 -4.15 2.89
CA ASP A 37 -5.98 -2.77 2.48
C ASP A 37 -6.13 -1.81 3.67
N ALA A 38 -6.73 -2.24 4.78
CA ALA A 38 -6.84 -1.43 5.99
C ALA A 38 -5.46 -1.15 6.62
N ALA A 39 -4.57 -2.14 6.63
CA ALA A 39 -3.19 -1.97 7.07
C ALA A 39 -2.45 -0.96 6.18
N ARG A 40 -2.64 -1.04 4.85
CA ARG A 40 -2.03 -0.08 3.91
C ARG A 40 -2.48 1.34 4.13
N LEU A 41 -3.77 1.56 4.37
CA LEU A 41 -4.28 2.90 4.68
C LEU A 41 -3.70 3.44 5.99
N SER A 42 -3.60 2.60 7.02
CA SER A 42 -2.95 2.97 8.28
C SER A 42 -1.50 3.38 8.06
N ASP A 43 -0.77 2.64 7.23
CA ASP A 43 0.61 2.97 6.85
C ASP A 43 0.69 4.30 6.12
N MET A 44 -0.22 4.58 5.19
CA MET A 44 -0.27 5.86 4.47
C MET A 44 -0.45 7.05 5.41
N HIS A 45 -1.32 6.94 6.41
CA HIS A 45 -1.50 8.01 7.39
C HIS A 45 -0.23 8.26 8.21
N ALA A 46 0.44 7.19 8.66
CA ALA A 46 1.67 7.34 9.44
C ALA A 46 2.84 7.86 8.59
N ILE A 47 2.96 7.46 7.31
CA ILE A 47 3.92 8.05 6.37
C ILE A 47 3.64 9.54 6.14
N GLN A 48 2.38 9.92 5.96
CA GLN A 48 2.01 11.32 5.76
C GLN A 48 2.48 12.16 6.96
N VAL A 49 2.16 11.74 8.18
CA VAL A 49 2.59 12.45 9.39
C VAL A 49 4.11 12.52 9.49
N ALA A 50 4.82 11.45 9.16
CA ALA A 50 6.27 11.42 9.16
C ALA A 50 6.88 12.36 8.11
N LEU A 51 6.29 12.48 6.92
CA LEU A 51 6.75 13.41 5.89
C LEU A 51 6.61 14.87 6.34
N GLU A 52 5.50 15.22 7.01
CA GLU A 52 5.30 16.56 7.57
C GLU A 52 6.27 16.86 8.72
N LEU A 53 6.55 15.86 9.57
CA LEU A 53 7.52 15.99 10.65
C LEU A 53 8.94 16.17 10.09
N TYR A 54 9.30 15.40 9.08
CA TYR A 54 10.57 15.52 8.37
C TYR A 54 10.72 16.91 7.74
N TYR A 55 9.67 17.42 7.08
CA TYR A 55 9.67 18.78 6.53
C TYR A 55 9.89 19.84 7.61
N THR A 56 9.23 19.69 8.76
CA THR A 56 9.38 20.62 9.89
C THR A 56 10.82 20.67 10.42
N LYS A 57 11.56 19.56 10.34
CA LYS A 57 12.96 19.48 10.78
C LYS A 57 13.95 19.97 9.74
N HIS A 58 13.74 19.61 8.47
CA HIS A 58 14.74 19.79 7.40
C HIS A 58 14.39 20.91 6.41
N ASN A 59 13.20 21.49 6.49
CA ASN A 59 12.63 22.42 5.50
C ASN A 59 12.62 21.87 4.06
N THR A 60 12.64 20.55 3.92
CA THR A 60 12.54 19.83 2.66
C THR A 60 11.93 18.46 2.93
N TYR A 61 11.24 17.90 1.95
CA TYR A 61 10.88 16.48 1.98
C TYR A 61 12.09 15.62 1.59
N PRO A 62 12.07 14.31 1.91
CA PRO A 62 13.10 13.39 1.45
C PRO A 62 13.24 13.44 -0.06
N SER A 63 14.47 13.60 -0.56
CA SER A 63 14.72 13.55 -2.00
C SER A 63 14.40 12.16 -2.54
N SER A 64 13.77 12.08 -3.71
CA SER A 64 13.58 10.82 -4.42
C SER A 64 14.61 10.63 -5.52
N ASN A 65 15.27 9.47 -5.55
CA ASN A 65 16.21 9.06 -6.58
C ASN A 65 15.54 8.44 -7.81
N GLY A 66 14.23 8.15 -7.75
CA GLY A 66 13.45 7.60 -8.86
C GLY A 66 13.99 6.27 -9.42
N SER A 67 14.75 5.53 -8.62
CA SER A 67 15.61 4.43 -9.07
C SER A 67 14.88 3.09 -9.15
N GLY A 68 13.75 3.06 -9.86
CA GLY A 68 12.97 1.85 -10.08
C GLY A 68 11.56 2.18 -10.55
N CYS A 69 10.84 1.20 -11.08
CA CYS A 69 9.36 1.28 -11.11
C CYS A 69 8.75 2.45 -11.88
N GLY A 70 9.34 2.78 -13.04
CA GLY A 70 8.86 3.88 -13.87
C GLY A 70 9.19 5.26 -13.31
N GLY A 71 10.29 5.38 -12.57
CA GLY A 71 10.79 6.65 -12.04
C GLY A 71 10.31 6.99 -10.64
N TRP A 72 9.74 6.02 -9.91
CA TRP A 72 9.21 6.21 -8.55
C TRP A 72 10.06 5.44 -7.55
N GLU A 73 10.32 6.03 -6.39
CA GLU A 73 10.83 5.25 -5.28
C GLU A 73 9.72 4.37 -4.72
N SER A 74 10.07 3.13 -4.37
CA SER A 74 9.13 2.18 -3.82
C SER A 74 9.67 1.38 -2.64
N THR A 75 8.78 0.92 -1.77
CA THR A 75 9.16 0.10 -0.61
C THR A 75 9.52 -1.35 -0.95
N GLY A 76 9.49 -1.75 -2.22
CA GLY A 76 10.01 -3.04 -2.67
C GLY A 76 11.47 -2.93 -3.09
N SER A 77 11.67 -2.54 -4.35
CA SER A 77 12.99 -2.55 -5.02
C SER A 77 13.99 -1.59 -4.38
N ASP A 78 13.53 -0.44 -3.88
CA ASP A 78 14.40 0.53 -3.24
C ASP A 78 14.64 0.23 -1.76
N ALA A 79 13.75 -0.53 -1.10
CA ALA A 79 14.00 -1.05 0.25
C ALA A 79 15.17 -2.05 0.25
N ALA A 80 15.22 -2.94 -0.73
CA ALA A 80 16.33 -3.89 -0.90
C ALA A 80 17.67 -3.18 -1.17
N ARG A 81 17.64 -1.96 -1.68
CA ARG A 81 18.81 -1.12 -1.97
C ARG A 81 19.12 -0.11 -0.86
N GLY A 82 18.27 0.00 0.16
CA GLY A 82 18.41 0.96 1.26
C GLY A 82 18.26 2.43 0.86
N ILE A 83 17.59 2.72 -0.26
CA ILE A 83 17.47 4.07 -0.84
C ILE A 83 16.02 4.55 -0.95
N ASN A 84 15.10 3.97 -0.19
CA ASN A 84 13.70 4.40 -0.21
C ASN A 84 13.45 5.59 0.74
N PHE A 85 12.48 6.44 0.39
CA PHE A 85 12.02 7.54 1.25
C PHE A 85 11.65 7.09 2.68
N VAL A 86 11.10 5.88 2.86
CA VAL A 86 10.75 5.32 4.17
C VAL A 86 11.99 5.17 5.06
N ALA A 87 13.14 4.74 4.51
CA ALA A 87 14.38 4.65 5.25
C ALA A 87 14.85 6.03 5.72
N ALA A 88 14.67 7.08 4.92
CA ALA A 88 14.98 8.45 5.35
C ALA A 88 14.14 8.85 6.58
N LEU A 89 12.84 8.56 6.55
CA LEU A 89 11.93 8.85 7.67
C LEU A 89 12.25 8.01 8.92
N VAL A 90 12.60 6.74 8.74
CA VAL A 90 12.97 5.85 9.85
C VAL A 90 14.31 6.26 10.47
N ASN A 91 15.30 6.60 9.65
CA ASN A 91 16.61 7.04 10.12
C ASN A 91 16.54 8.38 10.85
N ASP A 92 15.60 9.26 10.48
CA ASP A 92 15.33 10.51 11.20
C ASP A 92 14.52 10.30 12.51
N GLY A 93 13.98 9.10 12.70
CA GLY A 93 13.10 8.78 13.83
C GLY A 93 11.68 9.30 13.70
N ASP A 94 11.27 9.76 12.50
CA ASP A 94 9.92 10.24 12.21
C ASP A 94 8.92 9.11 12.00
N LEU A 95 9.42 7.92 11.67
CA LEU A 95 8.62 6.74 11.41
C LEU A 95 9.19 5.53 12.15
N SER A 96 8.34 4.81 12.88
CA SER A 96 8.75 3.53 13.46
C SER A 96 9.02 2.52 12.35
N SER A 97 10.22 1.93 12.30
CA SER A 97 10.62 0.94 11.30
C SER A 97 9.57 -0.17 11.18
N GLY A 98 9.03 -0.41 9.98
CA GLY A 98 8.20 -1.61 9.78
C GLY A 98 7.04 -1.53 8.80
N MET A 99 6.92 -0.50 7.97
CA MET A 99 5.89 -0.50 6.92
C MET A 99 6.29 -1.44 5.80
N LYS A 100 5.75 -2.64 5.87
CA LYS A 100 5.92 -3.68 4.88
C LYS A 100 4.54 -3.99 4.32
N ASP A 101 4.44 -3.95 3.00
CA ASP A 101 3.22 -4.38 2.32
C ASP A 101 2.83 -5.79 2.81
N PRO A 102 1.62 -5.97 3.36
CA PRO A 102 1.19 -7.26 3.90
C PRO A 102 1.07 -8.34 2.82
N THR A 103 1.06 -7.98 1.52
CA THR A 103 0.96 -8.93 0.42
C THR A 103 2.31 -9.58 0.09
N PRO A 104 2.44 -10.91 0.29
CA PRO A 104 3.69 -11.61 0.03
C PRO A 104 4.10 -11.55 -1.45
N GLY A 105 5.37 -11.28 -1.73
CA GLY A 105 5.95 -11.33 -3.08
C GLY A 105 5.97 -10.01 -3.85
N LEU A 106 5.36 -8.93 -3.33
CA LEU A 106 5.48 -7.58 -3.91
C LEU A 106 6.77 -6.85 -3.47
N GLU A 107 7.49 -7.44 -2.53
CA GLU A 107 8.73 -6.92 -1.93
C GLU A 107 9.88 -6.79 -2.93
N SER A 108 9.88 -7.54 -4.03
CA SER A 108 11.04 -7.65 -4.94
C SER A 108 10.91 -6.92 -6.28
N THR A 109 9.74 -6.39 -6.64
CA THR A 109 9.51 -5.87 -8.00
C THR A 109 9.31 -4.37 -8.04
N CYS A 110 8.34 -3.84 -7.29
CA CYS A 110 8.03 -2.40 -7.20
C CYS A 110 7.28 -1.96 -5.95
N GLY A 111 7.12 -2.82 -4.93
CA GLY A 111 6.29 -2.54 -3.76
C GLY A 111 4.86 -2.11 -4.13
N ASN A 112 4.07 -1.74 -3.13
CA ASN A 112 2.81 -1.03 -3.36
C ASN A 112 2.91 0.47 -3.09
N TYR A 113 3.71 0.88 -2.11
CA TYR A 113 3.92 2.28 -1.80
C TYR A 113 4.92 2.87 -2.78
N ALA A 114 4.52 3.98 -3.41
CA ALA A 114 5.36 4.75 -4.31
C ALA A 114 5.48 6.20 -3.80
N TYR A 115 6.65 6.80 -4.03
CA TYR A 115 6.96 8.17 -3.66
C TYR A 115 7.80 8.85 -4.73
N TYR A 116 7.56 10.13 -4.98
CA TYR A 116 8.42 10.96 -5.79
C TYR A 116 8.33 12.43 -5.37
N PHE A 117 9.47 13.09 -5.27
CA PHE A 117 9.59 14.53 -5.04
C PHE A 117 9.83 15.26 -6.36
N TYR A 118 8.89 16.11 -6.75
CA TYR A 118 8.94 16.89 -7.98
C TYR A 118 9.55 18.28 -7.73
N PRO A 119 10.46 18.73 -8.63
CA PRO A 119 10.98 20.10 -8.61
C PRO A 119 9.88 21.12 -8.99
N PRO A 120 10.12 22.43 -8.77
CA PRO A 120 9.12 23.44 -9.12
C PRO A 120 8.88 23.52 -10.64
N ASN A 121 7.69 23.99 -11.02
CA ASN A 121 7.23 24.11 -12.42
C ASN A 121 7.07 22.78 -13.17
N TYR A 122 6.93 21.67 -12.45
CA TYR A 122 6.69 20.37 -13.05
C TYR A 122 5.20 20.20 -13.38
N THR A 123 4.87 19.81 -14.61
CA THR A 123 3.49 19.51 -15.08
C THR A 123 2.46 20.63 -14.84
N GLY A 124 2.91 21.88 -14.79
CA GLY A 124 2.06 23.06 -14.56
C GLY A 124 1.74 23.36 -13.10
N CYS A 125 2.32 22.64 -12.14
CA CYS A 125 2.23 22.97 -10.71
C CYS A 125 3.27 24.03 -10.33
N THR A 126 2.88 24.99 -9.48
CA THR A 126 3.75 26.06 -8.98
C THR A 126 4.39 25.66 -7.66
N GLY A 127 5.71 25.64 -7.60
CA GLY A 127 6.46 25.20 -6.41
C GLY A 127 6.79 23.71 -6.43
N SER A 128 7.72 23.31 -5.57
CA SER A 128 8.10 21.90 -5.40
C SER A 128 7.00 21.18 -4.62
N PHE A 129 6.81 19.90 -4.90
CA PHE A 129 5.80 19.08 -4.24
C PHE A 129 6.21 17.62 -4.24
N TYR A 130 5.72 16.84 -3.28
CA TYR A 130 5.81 15.39 -3.37
C TYR A 130 4.48 14.77 -3.79
N VAL A 131 4.57 13.58 -4.35
CA VAL A 131 3.43 12.70 -4.59
C VAL A 131 3.77 11.34 -3.99
N PHE A 132 2.84 10.76 -3.26
CA PHE A 132 2.96 9.41 -2.73
C PHE A 132 1.63 8.68 -2.84
N GLY A 133 1.69 7.36 -2.99
CA GLY A 133 0.47 6.59 -3.21
C GLY A 133 0.68 5.08 -3.18
N ILE A 134 -0.45 4.38 -3.29
CA ILE A 134 -0.55 2.93 -3.40
C ILE A 134 -0.88 2.57 -4.84
N ARG A 135 -0.05 1.74 -5.48
CA ARG A 135 -0.22 1.31 -6.87
C ARG A 135 -1.42 0.40 -7.09
N SER A 136 -1.63 -0.56 -6.19
CA SER A 136 -2.73 -1.52 -6.27
C SER A 136 -3.28 -1.82 -4.87
N THR A 137 -4.61 -1.96 -4.77
CA THR A 137 -5.31 -2.42 -3.57
C THR A 137 -6.00 -3.74 -3.86
N ASP A 138 -5.72 -4.77 -3.05
CA ASP A 138 -6.10 -6.16 -3.36
C ASP A 138 -7.59 -6.42 -3.12
N GLY A 139 -8.24 -5.64 -2.25
CA GLY A 139 -9.67 -5.75 -1.94
C GLY A 139 -10.59 -4.91 -2.81
N TYR A 140 -10.06 -3.99 -3.63
CA TYR A 140 -10.88 -3.02 -4.41
C TYR A 140 -10.74 -3.16 -5.95
N GLY A 141 -9.93 -4.09 -6.43
CA GLY A 141 -9.71 -4.31 -7.88
C GLY A 141 -8.96 -3.16 -8.57
N THR A 142 -9.09 -3.04 -9.89
CA THR A 142 -8.40 -2.02 -10.72
C THR A 142 -9.00 -0.61 -10.62
N GLY A 143 -9.74 -0.32 -9.55
CA GLY A 143 -10.47 0.92 -9.34
C GLY A 143 -9.74 1.90 -8.42
N LYS A 144 -10.19 3.16 -8.42
CA LYS A 144 -9.77 4.17 -7.45
C LYS A 144 -10.33 3.81 -6.08
N TYR A 145 -9.50 3.86 -5.06
CA TYR A 145 -9.93 3.66 -3.68
C TYR A 145 -10.82 4.85 -3.24
N PRO A 146 -12.00 4.62 -2.64
CA PRO A 146 -13.00 5.67 -2.43
C PRO A 146 -12.53 6.86 -1.59
N THR A 147 -11.60 6.61 -0.66
CA THR A 147 -11.07 7.62 0.28
C THR A 147 -9.76 8.25 -0.20
N SER A 148 -9.35 8.01 -1.45
CA SER A 148 -8.17 8.63 -2.04
C SER A 148 -8.38 10.15 -2.14
N PRO A 149 -7.55 10.98 -1.47
CA PRO A 149 -7.63 12.44 -1.59
C PRO A 149 -7.38 12.89 -3.03
N GLY A 150 -6.51 12.17 -3.72
CA GLY A 150 -6.07 12.46 -5.06
C GLY A 150 -5.01 13.55 -5.13
N TRP A 151 -4.21 13.52 -6.18
CA TRP A 151 -3.27 14.60 -6.51
C TRP A 151 -3.16 14.83 -8.02
N SER A 152 -3.30 16.08 -8.46
CA SER A 152 -3.22 16.44 -9.87
C SER A 152 -2.63 17.83 -10.09
N CYS A 153 -1.85 17.96 -11.16
CA CYS A 153 -1.38 19.20 -11.75
C CYS A 153 -2.12 19.47 -13.07
N PRO A 154 -2.10 20.71 -13.60
CA PRO A 154 -2.78 21.05 -14.85
C PRO A 154 -2.48 20.13 -16.03
N SER A 155 -1.26 19.60 -16.13
CA SER A 155 -0.83 18.72 -17.23
C SER A 155 -0.77 17.23 -16.87
N ARG A 156 -1.01 16.84 -15.61
CA ARG A 156 -0.91 15.44 -15.17
C ARG A 156 -1.82 15.13 -13.98
N ASN A 157 -2.49 13.99 -14.04
CA ASN A 157 -3.39 13.52 -12.99
C ASN A 157 -2.86 12.18 -12.45
N TRP A 158 -2.40 12.13 -11.21
CA TRP A 158 -1.88 10.89 -10.63
C TRP A 158 -3.00 9.96 -10.12
N GLN A 159 -4.23 10.45 -9.99
CA GLN A 159 -5.38 9.61 -9.65
C GLN A 159 -5.74 8.59 -10.75
N SER A 160 -5.21 8.72 -11.97
CA SER A 160 -5.32 7.67 -13.00
C SER A 160 -4.21 6.63 -12.93
N GLU A 161 -3.15 6.87 -12.15
CA GLU A 161 -1.97 6.00 -12.09
C GLU A 161 -1.92 5.15 -10.81
N PHE A 162 -2.64 5.58 -9.77
CA PHE A 162 -2.63 4.96 -8.44
C PHE A 162 -4.05 4.65 -7.97
N SER A 163 -4.21 3.53 -7.26
CA SER A 163 -5.45 3.22 -6.54
C SER A 163 -5.72 4.24 -5.43
N TRP A 164 -4.67 4.66 -4.71
CA TRP A 164 -4.74 5.71 -3.69
C TRP A 164 -3.55 6.66 -3.85
N VAL A 165 -3.76 7.97 -3.82
CA VAL A 165 -2.67 8.95 -4.00
C VAL A 165 -2.95 10.25 -3.28
N GLN A 166 -1.88 10.86 -2.81
CA GLN A 166 -1.87 12.18 -2.21
C GLN A 166 -0.56 12.90 -2.57
N GLY A 167 -0.56 14.22 -2.46
CA GLY A 167 0.65 15.03 -2.51
C GLY A 167 0.50 16.28 -1.64
N GLN A 168 1.59 17.00 -1.50
CA GLN A 168 1.60 18.31 -0.84
C GLN A 168 2.76 19.16 -1.37
N TYR A 169 2.54 20.47 -1.41
CA TYR A 169 3.57 21.45 -1.77
C TYR A 169 4.56 21.68 -0.61
N THR A 170 5.78 22.06 -0.96
CA THR A 170 6.72 22.70 -0.03
C THR A 170 6.28 24.16 0.15
N ASN A 171 5.88 24.55 1.35
CA ASN A 171 5.52 25.94 1.69
C ASN A 171 6.76 26.82 1.88
#